data_AF-A0A661B315-F1
#
_entry.id   AF-A0A661B315-F1
#
_cell.length_a   1.000
_cell.length_b   1.000
_cell.length_c   1.000
_cell.angle_alpha   90.00
_cell.angle_beta   90.00
_cell.angle_gamma   90.00
#
_symmetry.space_group_name_H-M   'P 1'
#
loop_
_entity.id
_entity.type
_entity.pdbx_description
1 polymer ?
#
loop_
_entity_poly.entity_id
_entity_poly.type
_entity_poly.pdbx_seq_one_letter_code
_entity_poly.pdbx_strand_id
1 'polypeptide(L)'
;MKNTTTTTIALALLAAVCLAQTPPTIQWQRSLGGSDRDHAYSIQQTSDGGFIVAGASYSNDGDVSGHHGTPGDSTDYWIVKLDSTGEIDWQRSLGGSYD
;
A
#
# COMPACT_ATOMS: atom_id res chain seq x y z
N MET A 1 -35.75 -54.95 -39.04
CA MET A 1 -35.74 -53.51 -38.75
C MET A 1 -34.52 -53.26 -37.87
N LYS A 2 -33.29 -53.07 -38.40
CA LYS A 2 -32.69 -51.75 -38.74
C LYS A 2 -33.40 -50.65 -37.95
N ASN A 3 -32.82 -49.87 -37.03
CA ASN A 3 -31.55 -49.14 -37.06
C ASN A 3 -31.36 -48.47 -35.66
N THR A 4 -30.27 -48.76 -34.95
CA THR A 4 -29.06 -47.93 -34.74
C THR A 4 -29.18 -46.82 -33.69
N THR A 5 -28.47 -47.05 -32.58
CA THR A 5 -28.07 -46.16 -31.49
C THR A 5 -27.49 -44.83 -31.99
N THR A 6 -27.91 -43.70 -31.41
CA THR A 6 -27.17 -42.43 -31.53
C THR A 6 -26.92 -41.85 -30.14
N THR A 7 -25.76 -42.19 -29.59
CA THR A 7 -25.16 -41.56 -28.42
C THR A 7 -24.57 -40.23 -28.86
N THR A 8 -25.15 -39.11 -28.43
CA THR A 8 -24.56 -37.79 -28.65
C THR A 8 -23.48 -37.55 -27.61
N ILE A 9 -22.22 -37.72 -27.99
CA ILE A 9 -21.06 -37.28 -27.20
C ILE A 9 -21.00 -35.76 -27.36
N ALA A 10 -21.48 -35.02 -26.36
CA ALA A 10 -21.22 -33.61 -26.24
C ALA A 10 -19.75 -33.42 -25.82
N LEU A 11 -18.87 -33.32 -26.81
CA LEU A 11 -17.50 -32.89 -26.63
C LEU A 11 -17.50 -31.36 -26.41
N ALA A 12 -17.87 -30.93 -25.20
CA ALA A 12 -17.60 -29.56 -24.78
C ALA A 12 -16.11 -29.45 -24.50
N LEU A 13 -15.44 -28.68 -25.36
CA LEU A 13 -14.07 -28.22 -25.20
C LEU A 13 -13.81 -27.84 -23.74
N LEU A 14 -13.07 -28.66 -23.00
CA LEU A 14 -12.33 -28.17 -21.86
C LEU A 14 -11.12 -27.44 -22.47
N ALA A 15 -11.37 -26.25 -23.02
CA ALA A 15 -10.30 -25.31 -23.34
C ALA A 15 -9.45 -25.25 -22.07
N ALA A 16 -8.18 -25.64 -22.20
CA ALA A 16 -7.22 -25.53 -21.13
C ALA A 16 -7.39 -24.14 -20.53
N VAL A 17 -7.94 -24.08 -19.32
CA VAL A 17 -7.79 -22.91 -18.49
C VAL A 17 -6.30 -22.91 -18.19
N CYS A 18 -5.53 -22.32 -19.11
CA CYS A 18 -4.33 -21.63 -18.76
C CYS A 18 -4.75 -20.83 -17.53
N LEU A 19 -4.29 -21.25 -16.36
CA LEU A 19 -4.33 -20.42 -15.18
C LEU A 19 -3.39 -19.26 -15.51
N ALA A 20 -3.86 -18.33 -16.33
CA ALA A 20 -3.28 -17.03 -16.45
C ALA A 20 -3.48 -16.46 -15.05
N GLN A 21 -2.45 -16.61 -14.21
CA GLN A 21 -2.38 -15.92 -12.94
C GLN A 21 -2.57 -14.46 -13.32
N THR A 22 -3.71 -13.89 -12.94
CA THR A 22 -3.92 -12.46 -13.08
C THR A 22 -2.74 -11.79 -12.40
N PRO A 23 -2.03 -10.88 -13.08
CA PRO A 23 -0.92 -10.20 -12.45
C PRO A 23 -1.41 -9.56 -11.15
N PRO A 24 -0.56 -9.50 -10.11
CA PRO A 24 -0.94 -8.85 -8.87
C PRO A 24 -1.53 -7.47 -9.15
N THR A 25 -2.77 -7.25 -8.71
CA THR A 25 -3.42 -5.96 -8.81
C THR A 25 -3.03 -5.10 -7.62
N ILE A 26 -2.76 -3.81 -7.86
CA ILE A 26 -2.54 -2.84 -6.78
C ILE A 26 -3.81 -2.77 -5.93
N GLN A 27 -3.70 -3.07 -4.64
CA GLN A 27 -4.82 -2.95 -3.70
C GLN A 27 -5.13 -1.49 -3.40
N TRP A 28 -4.08 -0.71 -3.11
CA TRP A 28 -4.12 0.73 -2.95
C TRP A 28 -2.72 1.32 -3.20
N GLN A 29 -2.67 2.62 -3.45
CA GLN A 29 -1.43 3.39 -3.52
C GLN A 29 -1.65 4.77 -2.91
N ARG A 30 -0.67 5.27 -2.17
CA ARG A 30 -0.71 6.57 -1.51
C ARG A 30 0.65 7.25 -1.62
N SER A 31 0.61 8.56 -1.81
CA SER A 31 1.76 9.44 -1.60
C SER A 31 1.49 10.20 -0.31
N LEU A 32 2.43 10.13 0.63
CA LEU A 32 2.34 10.79 1.93
C LEU A 32 3.49 11.78 2.04
N GLY A 33 3.21 12.96 2.57
CA GLY A 33 4.24 13.99 2.79
C GLY A 33 3.66 15.41 2.83
N GLY A 34 4.57 16.37 2.75
CA GLY A 34 4.29 17.80 2.72
C GLY A 34 4.98 18.51 1.56
N SER A 35 5.29 19.79 1.76
CA SER A 35 5.89 20.64 0.72
C SER A 35 7.40 20.48 0.54
N ASP A 36 8.11 19.87 1.49
CA ASP A 36 9.56 19.60 1.40
C ASP A 36 9.85 18.10 1.25
N ARG A 37 11.09 17.69 1.57
CA ARG A 37 11.60 16.34 1.39
C ARG A 37 11.00 15.40 2.44
N ASP A 38 10.38 14.33 1.94
CA ASP A 38 9.86 13.24 2.75
C ASP A 38 10.45 11.90 2.29
N HIS A 39 10.86 11.09 3.25
CA HIS A 39 11.54 9.82 2.99
C HIS A 39 10.89 8.69 3.76
N ALA A 40 10.47 7.64 3.04
CA ALA A 40 10.04 6.38 3.64
C ALA A 40 11.21 5.38 3.61
N TYR A 41 11.63 4.90 4.77
CA TYR A 41 12.74 3.96 4.91
C TYR A 41 12.29 2.52 5.14
N SER A 42 11.16 2.34 5.82
CA SER A 42 10.62 1.01 6.11
C SER A 42 9.10 1.05 6.18
N ILE A 43 8.46 -0.06 5.80
CA ILE A 43 7.04 -0.32 5.99
C ILE A 43 6.88 -1.74 6.52
N GLN A 44 5.97 -1.92 7.47
CA GLN A 44 5.61 -3.24 7.99
C GLN A 44 4.10 -3.36 8.18
N GLN A 45 3.52 -4.49 7.80
CA GLN A 45 2.12 -4.77 8.11
C GLN A 45 1.96 -5.00 9.62
N THR A 46 0.93 -4.42 10.21
CA THR A 46 0.58 -4.57 11.63
C THR A 46 -0.45 -5.67 11.83
N SER A 47 -0.55 -6.22 13.05
CA SER A 47 -1.43 -7.36 13.36
C SER A 47 -2.93 -7.06 13.22
N ASP A 48 -3.30 -5.79 13.21
CA ASP A 48 -4.66 -5.30 12.97
C ASP A 48 -5.01 -5.18 11.46
N GLY A 49 -4.10 -5.56 10.57
CA GLY A 49 -4.29 -5.49 9.12
C GLY A 49 -3.91 -4.15 8.48
N GLY A 50 -3.48 -3.16 9.28
CA GLY A 50 -2.91 -1.90 8.77
C GLY A 50 -1.40 -2.00 8.50
N PHE A 51 -0.75 -0.84 8.42
CA PHE A 51 0.69 -0.74 8.14
C PHE A 51 1.35 0.34 8.98
N ILE A 52 2.58 0.11 9.42
CA ILE A 52 3.42 1.15 10.03
C ILE A 52 4.54 1.53 9.05
N VAL A 53 4.69 2.82 8.78
CA VAL A 53 5.76 3.39 7.96
C VAL A 53 6.69 4.18 8.87
N ALA A 54 8.00 3.94 8.72
CA ALA A 54 9.04 4.70 9.40
C ALA A 54 9.90 5.44 8.38
N GLY A 55 10.10 6.73 8.63
CA GLY A 55 10.72 7.64 7.70
C GLY A 55 11.30 8.88 8.37
N ALA A 56 11.59 9.89 7.56
CA ALA A 56 11.93 11.23 8.01
C ALA A 56 11.21 12.26 7.15
N SER A 57 10.92 13.41 7.74
CA SER A 57 10.25 14.53 7.06
C SER A 57 10.97 15.84 7.39
N TYR A 58 11.11 16.69 6.37
CA TYR A 58 11.50 18.09 6.49
C TYR A 58 10.28 19.02 6.43
N SER A 59 9.08 18.46 6.37
CA SER A 59 7.82 19.17 6.18
C SER A 59 7.08 19.36 7.52
N ASN A 60 6.18 20.34 7.58
CA ASN A 60 5.23 20.50 8.69
C ASN A 60 3.84 20.90 8.18
N ASP A 61 3.50 20.42 6.98
CA ASP A 61 2.29 20.67 6.23
C ASP A 61 1.88 19.43 5.41
N GLY A 62 0.77 19.53 4.68
CA GLY A 62 0.20 18.40 3.95
C GLY A 62 -0.29 17.33 4.90
N ASP A 63 0.25 16.12 4.74
CA ASP A 63 0.00 15.01 5.66
C ASP A 63 0.85 15.09 6.92
N VAL A 64 1.96 15.85 6.93
CA VAL A 64 2.90 15.87 8.05
C VAL A 64 2.46 16.91 9.08
N SER A 65 2.49 16.54 10.36
CA SER A 65 2.21 17.47 11.45
C SER A 65 3.09 17.22 12.67
N GLY A 66 3.39 18.30 13.39
CA GLY A 66 4.14 18.23 14.64
C GLY A 66 5.65 18.09 14.45
N HIS A 67 6.19 18.45 13.29
CA HIS A 67 7.64 18.61 13.10
C HIS A 67 8.15 19.74 14.03
N HIS A 68 9.24 19.48 14.73
CA HIS A 68 9.73 20.31 15.83
C HIS A 68 10.77 21.36 15.41
N GLY A 69 11.39 21.22 14.25
CA GLY A 69 12.42 22.11 13.74
C GLY A 69 11.89 23.18 12.77
N THR A 70 12.81 23.82 12.05
CA THR A 70 12.47 24.70 10.93
C THR A 70 12.20 23.85 9.68
N PRO A 71 10.99 23.90 9.09
CA PRO A 71 10.67 23.16 7.88
C PRO A 71 11.66 23.51 6.74
N GLY A 72 12.11 22.50 6.01
CA GLY A 72 13.09 22.59 4.92
C GLY A 72 14.57 22.65 5.32
N ASP A 73 14.85 23.04 6.57
CA ASP A 73 16.22 23.18 7.09
C ASP A 73 16.61 22.08 8.09
N SER A 74 15.62 21.42 8.71
CA SER A 74 15.82 20.38 9.74
C SER A 74 14.86 19.22 9.54
N THR A 75 15.17 18.06 10.10
CA THR A 75 14.41 16.83 9.87
C THR A 75 14.02 16.13 11.17
N ASP A 76 12.77 15.71 11.23
CA ASP A 76 12.30 14.80 12.27
C ASP A 76 12.10 13.40 11.70
N TYR A 77 12.25 12.40 12.55
CA TYR A 77 11.71 11.08 12.22
C TYR A 77 10.19 11.16 12.16
N TRP A 78 9.61 10.57 11.12
CA TRP A 78 8.17 10.57 10.92
C TRP A 78 7.67 9.12 10.90
N ILE A 79 6.82 8.80 11.88
CA ILE A 79 6.21 7.48 12.05
C ILE A 79 4.73 7.59 11.74
N VAL A 80 4.26 6.82 10.76
CA VAL A 80 2.87 6.88 10.28
C VAL A 80 2.24 5.51 10.38
N LYS A 81 1.14 5.41 11.11
CA LYS A 81 0.26 4.24 11.10
C LYS A 81 -0.84 4.47 10.09
N LEU A 82 -0.99 3.50 9.20
CA LEU A 82 -2.04 3.42 8.20
C LEU A 82 -3.03 2.31 8.56
N ASP A 83 -4.28 2.52 8.19
CA ASP A 83 -5.30 1.47 8.20
C ASP A 83 -5.10 0.47 7.04
N SER A 84 -6.02 -0.49 6.89
CA SER A 84 -5.95 -1.51 5.84
C SER A 84 -6.19 -0.98 4.42
N THR A 85 -6.70 0.26 4.30
CA THR A 85 -6.98 0.95 3.03
C THR A 85 -5.87 1.94 2.65
N GLY A 86 -4.91 2.18 3.53
CA GLY A 86 -3.81 3.12 3.34
C GLY A 86 -4.11 4.53 3.84
N GLU A 87 -5.22 4.76 4.55
CA GLU A 87 -5.49 6.05 5.20
C GLU A 87 -4.72 6.17 6.51
N ILE A 88 -4.38 7.40 6.92
CA ILE A 88 -3.65 7.65 8.17
C ILE A 88 -4.58 7.41 9.36
N ASP A 89 -4.25 6.42 10.19
CA ASP A 89 -4.84 6.23 11.52
C ASP A 89 -4.27 7.26 12.50
N TRP A 90 -2.93 7.35 12.54
CA TRP A 90 -2.20 8.32 13.35
C TRP A 90 -0.77 8.51 12.83
N GLN A 91 -0.15 9.61 13.22
CA GLN A 91 1.25 9.92 12.91
C GLN A 91 1.97 10.52 14.12
N ARG A 92 3.30 10.41 14.16
CA ARG A 92 4.16 11.06 15.15
C ARG A 92 5.44 11.55 14.49
N SER A 93 5.78 12.81 14.74
CA SER A 93 7.11 13.34 14.50
C SER A 93 7.94 13.22 15.77
N LEU A 94 9.20 12.78 15.63
CA LEU A 94 10.12 12.53 16.72
C LEU A 94 11.48 13.16 16.36
N GLY A 95 11.87 14.20 17.08
CA GLY A 95 13.11 14.94 16.84
C GLY A 95 13.22 16.14 17.77
N GLY A 96 14.04 17.13 17.40
CA GLY A 96 14.31 18.33 18.18
C GLY A 96 14.09 19.62 17.38
N SER A 97 14.46 20.75 17.98
CA SER A 97 14.40 22.06 17.31
C SER A 97 15.78 22.55 16.85
N TYR A 98 16.84 21.73 16.96
CA TYR A 98 18.25 22.14 16.80
C TYR A 98 19.13 21.09 16.09
N ASP A 99 18.53 20.06 15.51
CA ASP A 99 19.14 18.99 14.72
C ASP A 99 19.28 19.34 13.23
#